data_AF-A0A1N6V7M0-F1
#
_entry.id   AF-A0A1N6V7M0-F1
#
_cell.length_a   1.000
_cell.length_b   1.000
_cell.length_c   1.000
_cell.angle_alpha   90.00
_cell.angle_beta   90.00
_cell.angle_gamma   90.00
#
_symmetry.space_group_name_H-M   'P 1'
#
loop_
_entity.id
_entity.type
_entity.pdbx_description
1 polymer ?
#
loop_
_entity_poly.entity_id
_entity_poly.type
_entity_poly.pdbx_seq_one_letter_code
_entity_poly.pdbx_strand_id
1 'polypeptide(L)'
;MADAPLRMSHALILTRLSSHDHRAGITSELIGVTSEGQSLLVRSDESQRVNVALLEHQRLPLVVLSDRLLPSTEADYELPAQALISPIPLPSAEVEALIRSGREQTLLNQVREQLV
;
A
#
# COMPACT_ATOMS: atom_id res chain seq x y z
N MET A 1 -12.79 29.67 0.93
CA MET A 1 -11.77 28.84 0.25
C MET A 1 -11.01 28.13 1.36
N ALA A 2 -11.38 26.88 1.63
CA ALA A 2 -10.72 26.09 2.66
C ALA A 2 -9.44 25.51 2.05
N ASP A 3 -8.30 25.83 2.66
CA ASP A 3 -7.03 25.16 2.43
C ASP A 3 -7.26 23.66 2.55
N ALA A 4 -7.00 22.90 1.49
CA ALA A 4 -7.04 21.45 1.58
C ALA A 4 -5.93 21.05 2.58
N PRO A 5 -6.23 20.33 3.67
CA PRO A 5 -5.18 19.86 4.55
C PRO A 5 -4.19 19.06 3.71
N LEU A 6 -2.89 19.37 3.83
CA LEU A 6 -1.79 18.55 3.32
C LEU A 6 -2.12 17.09 3.66
N ARG A 7 -2.62 16.33 2.69
CA ARG A 7 -2.96 14.92 2.91
C ARG A 7 -1.64 14.22 3.18
N MET A 8 -1.38 13.89 4.45
CA MET A 8 -0.21 13.11 4.82
C MET A 8 -0.25 11.82 4.00
N SER A 9 0.65 11.72 3.04
CA SER A 9 0.75 10.56 2.18
C SER A 9 1.66 9.55 2.86
N HIS A 10 1.11 8.39 3.15
CA HIS A 10 1.82 7.24 3.67
C HIS A 10 2.51 6.53 2.51
N ALA A 11 3.81 6.27 2.67
CA ALA A 11 4.57 5.42 1.76
C ALA A 11 4.91 4.11 2.46
N LEU A 12 4.65 3.00 1.80
CA LEU A 12 4.86 1.62 2.26
C LEU A 12 5.59 0.82 1.19
N ILE A 13 6.41 -0.15 1.58
CA ILE A 13 6.92 -1.18 0.66
C ILE A 13 6.19 -2.48 0.99
N LEU A 14 5.46 -3.04 0.04
CA LEU A 14 4.81 -4.34 0.17
C LEU A 14 5.77 -5.41 -0.35
N THR A 15 6.05 -6.42 0.46
CA THR A 15 6.90 -7.57 0.10
C THR A 15 6.10 -8.83 -0.21
N ARG A 16 4.89 -8.91 0.36
CA ARG A 16 3.91 -9.97 0.08
C ARG A 16 2.53 -9.35 -0.05
N LEU A 17 1.71 -9.94 -0.91
CA LEU A 17 0.31 -9.60 -1.08
C LEU A 17 -0.42 -10.85 -1.55
N SER A 18 -1.56 -11.14 -0.94
CA SER A 18 -2.40 -12.28 -1.28
C SER A 18 -3.85 -11.89 -1.16
N SER A 19 -4.68 -12.40 -2.07
CA SER A 19 -6.12 -12.28 -1.95
C SER A 19 -6.58 -12.91 -0.65
N HIS A 20 -7.31 -12.13 0.14
CA HIS A 20 -8.11 -12.67 1.22
C HIS A 20 -9.51 -12.86 0.64
N ASP A 21 -9.79 -14.08 0.21
CA ASP A 21 -11.11 -14.46 -0.28
C ASP A 21 -12.16 -13.98 0.73
N HIS A 22 -13.23 -13.33 0.27
CA HIS A 22 -14.56 -13.85 0.58
C HIS A 22 -15.71 -13.25 -0.24
N ARG A 23 -16.62 -14.15 -0.62
CA ARG A 23 -17.98 -13.95 -1.17
C ARG A 23 -18.09 -12.99 -2.36
N ALA A 24 -18.23 -13.60 -3.54
CA ALA A 24 -18.50 -12.93 -4.80
C ALA A 24 -19.56 -11.82 -4.67
N GLY A 25 -19.12 -10.57 -4.85
CA GLY A 25 -20.00 -9.44 -5.16
C GLY A 25 -19.85 -8.17 -4.33
N ILE A 26 -19.19 -8.16 -3.17
CA ILE A 26 -19.33 -7.03 -2.22
C ILE A 26 -18.01 -6.30 -1.92
N THR A 27 -16.90 -7.01 -1.69
CA THR A 27 -15.61 -6.38 -1.34
C THR A 27 -14.44 -7.27 -1.79
N SER A 28 -13.41 -6.70 -2.39
CA SER A 28 -12.12 -7.37 -2.58
C SER A 28 -11.20 -6.98 -1.42
N GLU A 29 -10.62 -7.97 -0.76
CA GLU A 29 -9.69 -7.75 0.35
C GLU A 29 -8.35 -8.39 0.02
N LEU A 30 -7.27 -7.70 0.33
CA LEU A 30 -5.92 -8.24 0.22
C LEU A 30 -5.26 -8.20 1.60
N ILE A 31 -4.53 -9.26 1.91
CA ILE A 31 -3.61 -9.26 3.04
C ILE A 31 -2.20 -9.14 2.49
N GLY A 32 -1.48 -8.14 2.98
CA GLY A 32 -0.11 -7.85 2.62
C GLY A 32 0.84 -7.91 3.81
N VAL A 33 2.13 -7.89 3.51
CA VAL A 33 3.20 -7.72 4.50
C VAL A 33 4.14 -6.62 4.03
N THR A 34 4.43 -5.67 4.92
CA THR A 34 5.37 -4.58 4.64
C THR A 34 6.82 -5.06 4.67
N SER A 35 7.77 -4.24 4.19
CA SER A 35 9.21 -4.52 4.33
C SER A 35 9.66 -4.59 5.79
N GLU A 36 8.94 -3.92 6.70
CA GLU A 36 9.19 -3.94 8.14
C GLU A 36 8.60 -5.19 8.83
N GLY A 37 7.97 -6.09 8.06
CA GLY A 37 7.36 -7.31 8.58
C GLY A 37 5.97 -7.12 9.18
N GLN A 38 5.37 -5.93 9.06
CA GLN A 38 4.04 -5.64 9.57
C GLN A 38 2.97 -6.16 8.61
N SER A 39 1.91 -6.71 9.18
CA SER A 39 0.73 -7.14 8.44
C SER A 39 -0.13 -5.94 8.02
N LEU A 40 -0.65 -5.98 6.79
CA LEU A 40 -1.48 -4.92 6.22
C LEU A 40 -2.75 -5.53 5.65
N LEU A 41 -3.91 -5.03 6.08
CA LEU A 41 -5.18 -5.32 5.43
C LEU A 41 -5.49 -4.21 4.42
N VAL A 42 -5.85 -4.58 3.20
CA VAL A 42 -6.29 -3.63 2.16
C VAL A 42 -7.73 -3.96 1.82
N ARG A 43 -8.65 -3.07 2.19
CA ARG A 43 -10.07 -3.21 1.84
C ARG A 43 -10.38 -2.42 0.57
N SER A 44 -11.32 -2.91 -0.22
CA SER A 44 -11.92 -2.14 -1.31
C SER A 44 -13.43 -2.04 -1.12
N ASP A 45 -14.00 -0.95 -1.61
CA ASP A 45 -15.42 -0.86 -1.93
C ASP A 45 -15.60 -1.04 -3.46
N GLU A 46 -16.83 -0.89 -3.95
CA GLU A 46 -17.12 -0.98 -5.37
C GLU A 46 -16.28 -0.03 -6.24
N SER A 47 -15.94 1.16 -5.72
CA SER A 47 -15.18 2.17 -6.45
C SER A 47 -13.69 1.86 -6.53
N GLN A 48 -13.12 1.19 -5.52
CA GLN A 48 -11.70 0.81 -5.47
C GLN A 48 -11.43 -0.64 -5.89
N ARG A 49 -12.47 -1.44 -6.15
CA ARG A 49 -12.34 -2.87 -6.49
C ARG A 49 -11.34 -3.13 -7.63
N VAL A 50 -11.38 -2.31 -8.69
CA VAL A 50 -10.46 -2.46 -9.83
C VAL A 50 -9.02 -2.14 -9.42
N ASN A 51 -8.81 -1.06 -8.65
CA ASN A 51 -7.48 -0.66 -8.21
C ASN A 51 -6.84 -1.70 -7.28
N VAL A 52 -7.63 -2.26 -6.36
CA VAL A 52 -7.17 -3.31 -5.46
C VAL A 52 -6.91 -4.61 -6.24
N ALA A 53 -7.76 -5.00 -7.18
CA ALA A 53 -7.49 -6.15 -8.05
C ALA A 53 -6.21 -5.96 -8.89
N LEU A 54 -5.95 -4.75 -9.40
CA LEU A 54 -4.72 -4.44 -10.12
C LEU A 54 -3.48 -4.51 -9.23
N LEU A 55 -3.63 -4.19 -7.93
CA LEU A 55 -2.54 -4.28 -6.95
C LEU A 55 -2.09 -5.74 -6.74
N GLU A 56 -3.04 -6.68 -6.72
CA GLU A 56 -2.75 -8.13 -6.62
C GLU A 56 -1.85 -8.64 -7.76
N HIS A 57 -1.98 -8.07 -8.95
CA HIS A 57 -1.23 -8.48 -10.13
C HIS A 57 0.13 -7.77 -10.29
N GLN A 58 0.50 -6.88 -9.38
CA GLN A 58 1.79 -6.21 -9.42
C GLN A 58 2.93 -7.15 -9.01
N ARG A 59 4.13 -6.89 -9.55
CA ARG A 59 5.33 -7.59 -9.11
C ARG A 59 5.79 -7.05 -7.77
N LEU A 60 6.03 -7.94 -6.82
CA LEU A 60 6.56 -7.63 -5.51
C LEU A 60 8.09 -7.82 -5.46
N PRO A 61 8.81 -7.12 -4.56
CA PRO A 61 8.32 -6.05 -3.70
C PRO A 61 7.97 -4.78 -4.49
N LEU A 62 7.02 -3.99 -4.00
CA LEU A 62 6.61 -2.72 -4.64
C LEU A 62 6.36 -1.61 -3.63
N VAL A 63 6.51 -0.36 -4.06
CA VAL A 63 6.23 0.82 -3.23
C VAL A 63 4.79 1.28 -3.48
N VAL A 64 4.03 1.48 -2.41
CA VAL A 64 2.65 1.95 -2.44
C VAL A 64 2.54 3.27 -1.69
N LEU A 65 1.81 4.21 -2.28
CA LEU A 65 1.32 5.40 -1.63
C LEU A 65 -0.13 5.22 -1.21
N SER A 66 -0.46 5.71 -0.03
CA SER A 66 -1.82 5.85 0.45
C SER A 66 -2.04 7.19 1.14
N ASP A 67 -3.20 7.80 0.98
CA ASP A 67 -3.58 8.99 1.74
C ASP A 67 -4.15 8.66 3.13
N ARG A 68 -4.36 7.37 3.43
CA ARG A 68 -4.85 6.88 4.73
C ARG A 68 -4.18 5.57 5.12
N LEU A 69 -3.72 5.50 6.36
CA LEU A 69 -3.25 4.28 7.00
C LEU A 69 -3.76 4.28 8.45
N LEU A 70 -4.56 3.28 8.81
CA LEU A 70 -5.21 3.20 10.12
C LEU A 70 -4.70 1.96 10.88
N PRO A 71 -4.69 1.97 12.23
CA PRO A 71 -4.53 0.74 12.99
C PRO A 71 -5.67 -0.24 12.69
N SER A 72 -5.38 -1.53 12.62
CA SER A 72 -6.38 -2.59 12.38
C SER A 72 -6.62 -3.45 13.61
N THR A 73 -7.80 -4.05 13.70
CA THR A 73 -8.12 -5.10 14.69
C THR A 73 -7.77 -6.51 14.20
N GLU A 74 -7.52 -6.67 12.89
CA GLU A 74 -7.26 -7.96 12.22
C GLU A 74 -5.81 -8.07 11.72
N ALA A 75 -5.12 -6.94 11.60
CA ALA A 75 -3.73 -6.80 11.19
C ALA A 75 -3.06 -5.66 11.99
N ASP A 76 -1.79 -5.36 11.72
CA ASP A 76 -1.14 -4.20 12.34
C ASP A 76 -1.72 -2.89 11.78
N TYR A 77 -1.98 -2.85 10.47
CA TYR A 77 -2.58 -1.70 9.79
C TYR A 77 -3.64 -2.07 8.78
N GLU A 78 -4.45 -1.08 8.41
CA GLU A 78 -5.46 -1.15 7.37
C GLU A 78 -5.36 0.06 6.41
N LEU A 79 -5.43 -0.25 5.11
CA LEU A 79 -5.85 0.69 4.07
C LEU A 79 -7.36 0.55 3.90
N PRO A 80 -8.17 1.49 4.42
CA PRO A 80 -9.62 1.40 4.32
C PRO A 80 -10.08 1.57 2.87
N ALA A 81 -11.29 1.10 2.56
CA ALA A 81 -11.86 1.14 1.21
C ALA A 81 -11.88 2.53 0.54
N GLN A 82 -11.90 3.61 1.32
CA GLN A 82 -11.90 4.99 0.81
C GLN A 82 -10.49 5.58 0.67
N ALA A 83 -9.44 4.82 0.96
CA ALA A 83 -8.06 5.25 0.78
C ALA A 83 -7.73 5.29 -0.72
N LEU A 84 -7.02 6.34 -1.12
CA LEU A 84 -6.41 6.43 -2.45
C LEU A 84 -5.12 5.62 -2.43
N ILE A 85 -5.08 4.53 -3.20
CA ILE A 85 -3.91 3.66 -3.30
C ILE A 85 -3.24 3.88 -4.64
N SER A 86 -1.94 4.23 -4.63
CA SER A 86 -1.15 4.41 -5.85
C SER A 86 0.16 3.65 -5.77
N PRO A 87 0.37 2.60 -6.59
CA PRO A 87 1.70 1.98 -6.71
C PRO A 87 2.66 2.95 -7.41
N ILE A 88 3.88 3.06 -6.90
CA ILE A 88 4.96 3.81 -7.56
C ILE A 88 5.62 2.89 -8.59
N PRO A 89 5.84 3.36 -9.83
CA PRO A 89 6.43 2.57 -10.90
C PRO A 89 7.95 2.43 -10.72
N LEU A 90 8.37 1.65 -9.73
CA LEU A 90 9.76 1.23 -9.54
C LEU A 90 9.88 -0.26 -9.89
N PRO A 91 10.95 -0.68 -10.59
CA PRO A 91 11.21 -2.09 -10.85
C PRO A 91 11.33 -2.86 -9.53
N SER A 92 10.61 -3.99 -9.41
CA SER A 92 10.63 -4.78 -8.17
C SER A 92 12.03 -5.26 -7.76
N ALA A 93 12.90 -5.55 -8.74
CA ALA A 93 14.29 -5.91 -8.51
C ALA A 93 15.12 -4.77 -7.89
N GLU A 94 14.80 -3.51 -8.23
CA GLU A 94 15.46 -2.35 -7.65
C GLU A 94 15.00 -2.14 -6.21
N VAL A 95 13.69 -2.24 -5.95
CA VAL A 95 13.13 -2.20 -4.60
C VAL A 95 13.73 -3.31 -3.74
N GLU A 96 13.86 -4.53 -4.28
CA GLU A 96 14.46 -5.66 -3.58
C GLU A 96 15.94 -5.43 -3.25
N ALA A 97 16.72 -4.84 -4.16
CA ALA A 97 18.11 -4.49 -3.90
C ALA A 97 18.24 -3.46 -2.76
N LEU A 98 17.32 -2.48 -2.70
CA LEU A 98 17.29 -1.48 -1.64
C LEU A 98 16.97 -2.10 -0.28
N ILE A 99 15.97 -2.98 -0.20
CA ILE A 99 15.65 -3.73 1.03
C ILE A 99 16.85 -4.55 1.49
N ARG A 100 17.50 -5.31 0.59
CA ARG A 100 18.68 -6.14 0.95
C ARG A 100 19.86 -5.31 1.46
N SER A 101 19.96 -4.05 1.02
CA SER A 101 21.00 -3.11 1.48
C SER A 101 20.65 -2.34 2.75
N GLY A 102 19.47 -2.57 3.34
CA GLY A 102 18.99 -1.85 4.52
C GLY A 102 18.64 -0.38 4.23
N ARG A 103 18.31 -0.04 2.98
CA ARG A 103 18.03 1.32 2.52
C ARG A 103 16.54 1.56 2.28
N GLU A 104 15.65 0.68 2.72
CA GLU A 104 14.21 0.84 2.55
C GLU A 104 13.68 2.16 3.13
N GLN A 105 14.17 2.58 4.31
CA GLN A 105 13.70 3.82 4.94
C GLN A 105 14.13 5.06 4.15
N THR A 106 15.32 5.03 3.56
CA THR A 106 15.80 6.11 2.69
C THR A 106 14.89 6.23 1.46
N LEU A 107 14.53 5.12 0.83
CA LEU A 107 13.60 5.10 -0.30
C LEU A 107 12.24 5.69 0.09
N LEU A 108 11.67 5.23 1.22
CA LEU A 108 10.38 5.71 1.70
C LEU A 108 10.39 7.22 1.98
N ASN A 109 11.48 7.74 2.55
CA ASN A 109 11.61 9.18 2.81
C ASN A 109 11.72 9.98 1.50
N GLN A 110 12.53 9.52 0.54
CA GLN A 110 12.66 10.17 -0.78
C GLN A 110 11.33 10.21 -1.52
N VAL A 111 10.55 9.12 -1.45
CA VAL A 111 9.22 9.06 -2.07
C VAL A 111 8.26 10.05 -1.38
N ARG A 112 8.30 10.15 -0.05
CA ARG A 112 7.46 11.12 0.70
C ARG A 112 7.82 12.56 0.39
N GLU A 113 9.10 12.87 0.23
CA GLU A 113 9.59 14.22 -0.10
C GLU A 113 9.11 14.69 -1.48
N GLN A 114 8.88 13.78 -2.43
CA GLN A 114 8.35 14.11 -3.75
C GLN A 114 6.84 14.43 -3.76
N LEU A 115 6.15 14.24 -2.63
CA LEU A 115 4.70 14.46 -2.49
C LEU A 115 4.35 15.78 -1.79
N VAL A 116 5.36 16.56 -1.37
CA VAL A 116 5.25 17.89 -0.75
C VAL A 116 5.48 18.98 -1.80
#